data_AF-A0A8J6XNR6-F1
#
_entry.id   AF-A0A8J6XNR6-F1
#
_cell.length_a   1.000
_cell.length_b   1.000
_cell.length_c   1.000
_cell.angle_alpha   90.00
_cell.angle_beta   90.00
_cell.angle_gamma   90.00
#
_symmetry.space_group_name_H-M   'P 1'
#
loop_
_entity.id
_entity.type
_entity.pdbx_description
1 polymer ?
#
loop_
_entity_poly.entity_id
_entity_poly.type
_entity_poly.pdbx_seq_one_letter_code
_entity_poly.pdbx_strand_id
1 'polypeptide(L)'
;MSNLKEIEIQNIDHLGIIAGIIDSIGLVEIINELIGQEPGEKISPGHVVKAMILNGLGFVSSPLYMFPEFFEDNMSEYLIGKGVKAGQLMMIN
;
A
#
# COMPACT_ATOMS: atom_id res chain seq x y z
N MET A 1 -29.50 3.02 21.87
CA MET A 1 -28.90 1.79 21.32
C MET A 1 -27.50 2.15 20.87
N SER A 2 -26.48 1.57 21.49
CA SER A 2 -25.07 1.83 21.17
C SER A 2 -24.79 1.36 19.74
N ASN A 3 -24.33 2.27 18.87
CA ASN A 3 -23.70 1.95 17.59
C ASN A 3 -22.47 1.08 17.86
N LEU A 4 -22.64 -0.24 17.82
CA LEU A 4 -21.51 -1.14 17.68
C LEU A 4 -21.00 -0.91 16.27
N LYS A 5 -19.79 -0.36 16.13
CA LYS A 5 -19.08 -0.38 14.85
C LYS A 5 -19.04 -1.83 14.40
N GLU A 6 -19.57 -2.07 13.20
CA GLU A 6 -19.55 -3.39 12.57
C GLU A 6 -18.09 -3.87 12.50
N ILE A 7 -17.81 -5.08 12.98
CA ILE A 7 -16.47 -5.65 12.92
C ILE A 7 -16.30 -6.21 11.51
N GLU A 8 -15.37 -5.64 10.77
CA GLU A 8 -15.01 -6.11 9.43
C GLU A 8 -13.77 -7.00 9.51
N ILE A 9 -13.84 -8.19 8.94
CA ILE A 9 -12.74 -9.14 8.86
C ILE A 9 -12.34 -9.25 7.39
N GLN A 10 -11.09 -8.96 7.08
CA GLN A 10 -10.54 -9.06 5.73
C GLN A 10 -9.29 -9.94 5.74
N ASN A 11 -9.11 -10.72 4.68
CA ASN A 11 -7.88 -11.48 4.46
C ASN A 11 -6.89 -10.62 3.68
N ILE A 12 -5.72 -10.37 4.28
CA ILE A 12 -4.63 -9.60 3.67
C ILE A 12 -3.38 -10.44 3.36
N ASP A 13 -3.52 -11.77 3.44
CA ASP A 13 -2.47 -12.76 3.18
C ASP A 13 -1.16 -12.45 3.95
N HIS A 14 -0.01 -12.86 3.41
CA HIS A 14 1.32 -12.57 3.91
C HIS A 14 1.72 -11.09 3.75
N LEU A 15 0.95 -10.29 2.99
CA LEU A 15 1.27 -8.89 2.72
C LEU A 15 1.23 -8.02 3.97
N GLY A 16 0.37 -8.36 4.95
CA GLY A 16 0.35 -7.67 6.24
C GLY A 16 1.68 -7.81 7.00
N ILE A 17 2.35 -8.97 6.89
CA ILE A 17 3.66 -9.20 7.51
C ILE A 17 4.72 -8.36 6.80
N ILE A 18 4.71 -8.35 5.47
CA ILE A 18 5.66 -7.56 4.67
C ILE A 18 5.48 -6.06 4.95
N ALA A 19 4.24 -5.57 4.96
CA ALA A 19 3.93 -4.18 5.28
C ALA A 19 4.42 -3.80 6.69
N GLY A 20 4.17 -4.67 7.68
CA GLY A 20 4.66 -4.47 9.04
C GLY A 20 6.19 -4.42 9.13
N ILE A 21 6.91 -5.23 8.34
CA ILE A 21 8.38 -5.17 8.27
C ILE A 21 8.82 -3.84 7.66
N ILE A 22 8.24 -3.43 6.53
CA ILE A 22 8.55 -2.15 5.86
C ILE A 22 8.37 -0.98 6.83
N ASP A 23 7.29 -0.97 7.60
CA ASP A 23 7.00 0.06 8.59
C ASP A 23 7.98 0.00 9.77
N SER A 24 8.33 -1.20 10.24
CA SER A 24 9.24 -1.38 11.37
C SER A 24 10.66 -0.88 11.10
N ILE A 25 11.10 -0.93 9.83
CA ILE A 25 12.42 -0.45 9.41
C ILE A 25 12.41 1.02 8.96
N GLY A 26 11.25 1.68 8.96
CA GLY A 26 11.12 3.08 8.53
C GLY A 26 11.45 3.31 7.06
N LEU A 27 11.19 2.32 6.19
CA LEU A 27 11.61 2.39 4.78
C LEU A 27 10.93 3.55 4.03
N VAL A 28 9.66 3.83 4.34
CA VAL A 28 8.89 4.91 3.70
C VAL A 28 9.57 6.26 3.96
N GLU A 29 9.97 6.51 5.21
CA GLU A 29 10.65 7.73 5.64
C GLU A 29 12.01 7.86 4.97
N ILE A 30 12.80 6.78 4.94
CA ILE A 30 14.11 6.76 4.29
C ILE A 30 14.00 7.12 2.80
N ILE A 31 13.02 6.53 2.09
CA ILE A 31 12.82 6.83 0.67
C ILE A 31 12.35 8.28 0.47
N ASN A 32 11.42 8.76 1.30
CA ASN A 32 10.96 10.15 1.24
C ASN A 32 12.11 11.14 1.48
N GLU A 33 13.07 10.83 2.36
CA GLU A 33 14.26 11.66 2.61
C GLU A 33 15.21 11.67 1.41
N LEU A 34 15.42 10.51 0.78
CA LEU A 34 16.35 10.37 -0.35
C LEU A 34 15.82 10.99 -1.66
N ILE A 35 14.53 10.86 -1.92
CA ILE A 35 13.90 11.33 -3.17
C ILE A 35 13.37 12.76 -3.01
N GLY A 36 13.00 13.16 -1.79
CA GLY A 36 12.21 14.35 -1.55
C GLY A 36 10.72 14.12 -1.81
N GLN A 37 9.91 15.15 -1.54
CA GLN A 37 8.48 15.18 -1.84
C GLN A 37 8.16 16.50 -2.54
N GLU A 38 7.36 16.44 -3.60
CA GLU A 38 6.99 17.60 -4.41
C GLU A 38 5.58 18.10 -4.08
N PRO A 39 5.34 19.42 -4.08
CA PRO A 39 4.00 19.97 -3.91
C PRO A 39 3.04 19.45 -4.99
N GLY A 40 1.96 18.80 -4.56
CA GLY A 40 0.94 18.24 -5.46
C GLY A 40 1.04 16.73 -5.67
N GLU A 41 2.05 16.06 -5.11
CA GLU A 41 2.07 14.61 -5.01
C GLU A 41 0.87 14.10 -4.22
N LYS A 42 0.13 13.15 -4.80
CA LYS A 42 -1.03 12.53 -4.15
C LYS A 42 -0.61 11.45 -3.15
N ILE A 43 0.53 10.82 -3.38
CA ILE A 43 1.13 9.74 -2.59
C ILE A 43 2.64 10.02 -2.56
N SER A 44 3.26 9.88 -1.38
CA SER A 44 4.70 10.11 -1.25
C SER A 44 5.52 9.03 -1.97
N PRO A 45 6.74 9.31 -2.43
CA PRO A 45 7.58 8.31 -3.10
C PRO A 45 7.80 7.03 -2.28
N GLY A 46 7.97 7.15 -0.96
CA GLY A 46 8.10 6.00 -0.06
C GLY A 46 6.87 5.09 -0.05
N HIS A 47 5.66 5.66 -0.10
CA HIS A 47 4.42 4.89 -0.19
C HIS A 47 4.26 4.23 -1.57
N VAL A 48 4.71 4.89 -2.64
CA VAL A 48 4.76 4.28 -3.98
C VAL A 48 5.70 3.06 -3.98
N VAL A 49 6.90 3.20 -3.42
CA VAL A 49 7.85 2.08 -3.32
C VAL A 49 7.31 0.95 -2.45
N LYS A 50 6.66 1.26 -1.31
CA LYS A 50 5.97 0.26 -0.48
C LYS A 50 4.93 -0.52 -1.30
N ALA A 51 4.11 0.17 -2.08
CA ALA A 51 3.14 -0.46 -2.96
C ALA A 51 3.79 -1.35 -4.03
N MET A 52 4.89 -0.91 -4.64
CA MET A 52 5.66 -1.72 -5.59
C MET A 52 6.20 -3.01 -4.96
N ILE A 53 6.72 -2.94 -3.73
CA ILE A 53 7.25 -4.11 -3.02
C ILE A 53 6.12 -5.10 -2.71
N LEU A 54 5.00 -4.62 -2.16
CA LEU A 54 3.85 -5.47 -1.86
C LEU A 54 3.25 -6.09 -3.12
N ASN A 55 3.17 -5.33 -4.20
CA ASN A 55 2.74 -5.86 -5.49
C ASN A 55 3.72 -6.92 -6.02
N GLY A 56 5.03 -6.65 -6.02
CA GLY A 56 6.04 -7.59 -6.51
C GLY A 56 6.16 -8.87 -5.70
N LEU A 57 5.81 -8.84 -4.40
CA LEU A 57 5.84 -10.00 -3.52
C LEU A 57 4.48 -10.74 -3.43
N GLY A 58 3.38 -10.07 -3.78
CA GLY A 58 2.04 -10.67 -3.79
C GLY A 58 1.75 -11.58 -4.97
N PHE A 59 2.58 -11.56 -6.03
CA PHE A 59 2.42 -12.42 -7.21
C PHE A 59 3.52 -13.48 -7.29
N VAL A 60 3.19 -14.72 -6.93
CA VAL A 60 3.97 -15.89 -7.31
C VAL A 60 3.46 -16.32 -8.68
N SER A 61 4.11 -15.90 -9.78
CA SER A 61 3.89 -16.33 -11.20
C SER A 61 3.11 -15.44 -12.19
N SER A 62 2.80 -14.18 -11.87
CA SER A 62 2.34 -13.20 -12.88
C SER A 62 3.45 -12.18 -13.20
N PRO A 63 3.52 -11.63 -14.42
CA PRO A 63 4.44 -10.52 -14.69
C PRO A 63 4.11 -9.32 -13.79
N LEU A 64 5.07 -8.41 -13.57
CA LEU A 64 4.98 -7.15 -12.80
C LEU A 64 3.95 -6.15 -13.37
N TYR A 65 2.74 -6.60 -13.69
CA TYR A 65 1.60 -5.76 -14.04
C TYR A 65 0.75 -5.60 -12.79
N MET A 66 0.66 -4.37 -12.31
CA MET A 66 -0.19 -3.99 -11.20
C MET A 66 -1.65 -4.03 -11.63
N PHE A 67 -2.31 -5.13 -11.32
CA PHE A 67 -3.75 -5.26 -11.43
C PHE A 67 -4.41 -4.33 -10.39
N PRO A 68 -5.27 -3.38 -10.79
CA PRO A 68 -6.09 -2.59 -9.87
C PRO A 68 -6.86 -3.47 -8.88
N GLU A 69 -7.19 -4.70 -9.29
CA GLU A 69 -7.86 -5.71 -8.49
C GLU A 69 -7.01 -6.23 -7.31
N PHE A 70 -5.69 -6.01 -7.30
CA PHE A 70 -4.81 -6.42 -6.20
C PHE A 70 -5.00 -5.55 -4.95
N PHE A 71 -5.28 -4.27 -5.15
CA PHE A 71 -5.57 -3.34 -4.07
C PHE A 71 -7.07 -3.08 -4.10
N GLU A 72 -7.89 -4.02 -3.62
CA GLU A 72 -9.28 -3.64 -3.31
C GLU A 72 -9.24 -2.47 -2.30
N ASP A 73 -10.13 -1.48 -2.45
CA ASP A 73 -10.02 -0.16 -1.79
C ASP A 73 -9.76 -0.27 -0.27
N ASN A 74 -10.30 -1.31 0.37
CA ASN A 74 -10.13 -1.53 1.81
C ASN A 74 -8.69 -1.90 2.20
N MET A 75 -7.95 -2.65 1.38
CA MET A 75 -6.60 -3.13 1.72
C MET A 75 -5.54 -2.03 1.58
N SER A 76 -5.77 -1.09 0.65
CA SER A 76 -4.81 -0.02 0.34
C SER A 76 -4.54 0.90 1.54
N GLU A 77 -5.57 1.22 2.32
CA GLU A 77 -5.44 2.04 3.52
C GLU A 77 -4.65 1.33 4.64
N TYR A 78 -4.82 0.01 4.79
CA TYR A 78 -4.13 -0.76 5.84
C TYR A 78 -2.70 -1.14 5.47
N LEU A 79 -2.46 -1.45 4.20
CA LEU A 79 -1.15 -1.94 3.74
C LEU A 79 -0.21 -0.82 3.33
N ILE A 80 -0.71 0.23 2.69
CA ILE A 80 0.15 1.27 2.12
C ILE A 80 0.26 2.42 3.10
N GLY A 81 -0.85 3.09 3.37
CA GLY A 81 -0.88 4.22 4.28
C GLY A 81 -2.28 4.81 4.40
N LYS A 82 -2.53 5.51 5.50
CA LYS A 82 -3.85 6.04 5.82
C LYS A 82 -4.39 6.94 4.70
N GLY A 83 -5.60 6.66 4.22
CA GLY A 83 -6.27 7.43 3.17
C GLY A 83 -5.74 7.22 1.74
N VAL A 84 -4.77 6.32 1.54
CA VAL A 84 -4.36 5.89 0.20
C VAL A 84 -5.48 5.07 -0.43
N LYS A 85 -5.83 5.38 -1.67
CA LYS A 85 -6.82 4.64 -2.47
C LYS A 85 -6.15 3.86 -3.58
N ALA A 86 -6.72 2.71 -3.91
CA ALA A 86 -6.23 1.82 -4.96
C ALA A 86 -5.98 2.54 -6.30
N GLY A 87 -6.94 3.34 -6.76
CA GLY A 87 -6.83 4.07 -8.03
C GLY A 87 -5.68 5.09 -8.09
N GLN A 88 -5.08 5.46 -6.95
CA GLN A 88 -3.90 6.33 -6.90
C GLN A 88 -2.58 5.56 -7.06
N LEU A 89 -2.62 4.23 -6.93
CA LEU A 89 -1.46 3.33 -7.04
C LEU A 89 -1.29 2.74 -8.43
N MET A 90 -2.15 3.06 -9.41
CA MET A 90 -2.00 2.57 -10.78
C MET A 90 -0.69 3.11 -11.39
N MET A 91 0.27 2.23 -11.71
CA MET A 91 1.58 2.62 -12.25
C MET A 91 1.67 2.55 -13.77
N ILE A 92 0.56 2.26 -14.47
CA ILE A 92 0.51 2.21 -15.93
C ILE A 92 -0.80 2.88 -16.38
N ASN A 93 -0.66 3.94 -17.17
CA ASN A 93 -1.75 4.57 -17.93
C ASN A 93 -1.88 3.92 -19.30
#